data_AF-A0A0C9VL06-F1
#
_entry.id   AF-A0A0C9VL06-F1
#
_cell.length_a   1.000
_cell.length_b   1.000
_cell.length_c   1.000
_cell.angle_alpha   90.00
_cell.angle_beta   90.00
_cell.angle_gamma   90.00
#
_symmetry.space_group_name_H-M   'P 1'
#
loop_
_entity.id
_entity.type
_entity.pdbx_description
1 polymer ?
#
loop_
_entity_poly.entity_id
_entity_poly.type
_entity_poly.pdbx_seq_one_letter_code
_entity_poly.pdbx_strand_id
1 'polypeptide(L)'
;MNGQGESIVASLCPVPNQKNLLAISPVEVVALAMMMMATAVHVWSIRTLGRHFTFEVTILPNHRVVSSGPYTYVRHPGYTCTNSIILGTLLVVSLNPTGYLKSCGVTETSSILKWLDHLWDVWLVYVCKKLVERGWVEGANLKKTLGKEWEEYRVRVPKRFIPDII
;
A
#
# COMPACT_ATOMS: atom_id res chain seq x y z
N MET A 1 27.61 -27.75 7.87
CA MET A 1 27.31 -26.39 8.39
C MET A 1 25.83 -26.26 8.81
N ASN A 2 25.15 -27.35 9.20
CA ASN A 2 23.68 -27.35 9.39
C ASN A 2 23.22 -27.01 10.82
N GLY A 3 24.10 -27.06 11.83
CA GLY A 3 23.70 -26.91 13.23
C GLY A 3 23.40 -25.47 13.70
N GLN A 4 24.02 -24.44 13.08
CA GLN A 4 23.78 -23.05 13.51
C GLN A 4 22.48 -22.47 12.93
N GLY A 5 22.11 -22.83 11.70
CA GLY A 5 20.87 -22.37 11.08
C GLY A 5 19.62 -22.89 11.79
N GLU A 6 19.62 -24.15 12.20
CA GLU A 6 18.51 -24.78 12.93
C GLU A 6 18.32 -24.15 14.33
N SER A 7 19.41 -23.79 15.02
CA SER A 7 19.36 -23.14 16.34
C SER A 7 18.77 -21.73 16.31
N ILE A 8 19.04 -20.97 15.25
CA ILE A 8 18.49 -19.61 15.08
C ILE A 8 16.99 -19.68 14.77
N VAL A 9 16.59 -20.57 13.86
CA VAL A 9 15.19 -20.76 13.48
C VAL A 9 14.36 -21.28 14.66
N ALA A 10 14.91 -22.16 15.50
CA ALA A 10 14.27 -22.62 16.73
C ALA A 10 14.08 -21.51 17.78
N SER A 11 14.94 -20.48 17.77
CA SER A 11 14.83 -19.33 18.69
C SER A 11 13.85 -18.27 18.20
N LEU A 12 13.62 -18.19 16.89
CA LEU A 12 12.70 -17.24 16.26
C LEU A 12 11.25 -17.76 16.19
N CYS A 13 11.03 -19.08 16.19
CA CYS A 13 9.69 -19.65 15.98
C CYS A 13 9.12 -20.33 17.23
N PRO A 14 7.94 -19.91 17.73
CA PRO A 14 7.35 -20.49 18.93
C PRO A 14 6.86 -21.94 18.74
N VAL A 15 6.50 -22.34 17.52
CA VAL A 15 6.15 -23.74 17.20
C VAL A 15 6.96 -24.24 16.00
N PRO A 16 7.70 -25.36 16.12
CA PRO A 16 8.62 -25.82 15.07
C PRO A 16 7.88 -26.66 14.03
N ASN A 17 7.13 -26.03 13.11
CA ASN A 17 6.87 -26.63 11.80
C ASN A 17 7.80 -25.98 10.76
N GLN A 18 9.09 -26.22 10.94
CA GLN A 18 10.20 -25.49 10.28
C GLN A 18 10.38 -25.82 8.79
N LYS A 19 9.62 -26.79 8.25
CA LYS A 19 9.94 -27.40 6.94
C LYS A 19 9.87 -26.43 5.75
N ASN A 20 9.25 -25.25 5.91
CA ASN A 20 9.08 -24.29 4.82
C ASN A 20 9.38 -22.82 5.18
N LEU A 21 9.99 -22.52 6.33
CA LEU A 21 10.16 -21.12 6.75
C LEU A 21 11.06 -20.29 5.82
N LEU A 22 12.04 -20.95 5.18
CA LEU A 22 12.94 -20.33 4.21
C LEU A 22 12.47 -20.50 2.76
N ALA A 23 11.36 -21.20 2.54
CA ALA A 23 10.81 -21.41 1.22
C ALA A 23 9.98 -20.18 0.83
N ILE A 24 10.59 -19.31 0.02
CA ILE A 24 9.90 -18.14 -0.51
C ILE A 24 8.76 -18.62 -1.40
N SER A 25 7.52 -18.31 -1.02
CA SER A 25 6.34 -18.61 -1.79
C SER A 25 6.26 -17.70 -3.03
N PRO A 26 5.75 -18.19 -4.18
CA PRO A 26 5.46 -17.33 -5.32
C PRO A 26 4.59 -16.13 -4.96
N VAL A 27 3.68 -16.28 -3.97
CA VAL A 27 2.82 -15.19 -3.47
C VAL A 27 3.66 -14.09 -2.81
N GLU A 28 4.70 -14.44 -2.06
CA GLU A 28 5.60 -13.47 -1.44
C GLU A 28 6.42 -12.72 -2.48
N VAL A 29 6.94 -13.42 -3.49
CA VAL A 29 7.67 -12.79 -4.60
C VAL A 29 6.77 -11.79 -5.31
N VAL A 30 5.55 -12.18 -5.65
CA VAL A 30 4.58 -11.31 -6.34
C VAL A 30 4.21 -10.12 -5.46
N ALA A 31 3.92 -10.33 -4.18
CA ALA A 31 3.54 -9.26 -3.26
C ALA A 31 4.70 -8.27 -3.05
N LEU A 32 5.93 -8.76 -2.83
CA LEU A 32 7.12 -7.92 -2.68
C LEU A 32 7.44 -7.15 -3.97
N ALA A 33 7.34 -7.79 -5.13
CA ALA A 33 7.52 -7.12 -6.42
C ALA A 33 6.48 -6.01 -6.62
N MET A 34 5.22 -6.28 -6.31
CA MET A 34 4.14 -5.30 -6.34
C MET A 34 4.41 -4.12 -5.40
N MET A 35 4.85 -4.38 -4.17
CA MET A 35 5.19 -3.35 -3.19
C MET A 35 6.36 -2.48 -3.68
N MET A 36 7.42 -3.09 -4.21
CA MET A 36 8.57 -2.36 -4.74
C MET A 36 8.18 -1.46 -5.92
N MET A 37 7.37 -1.96 -6.86
CA MET A 37 6.86 -1.16 -7.96
C MET A 37 5.96 -0.02 -7.47
N ALA A 38 5.05 -0.29 -6.52
CA ALA A 38 4.20 0.72 -5.93
C ALA A 38 5.02 1.82 -5.22
N THR A 39 6.05 1.44 -4.46
CA THR A 39 6.96 2.40 -3.82
C THR A 39 7.72 3.23 -4.85
N ALA A 40 8.21 2.62 -5.94
CA ALA A 40 8.91 3.35 -7.00
C ALA A 40 8.00 4.39 -7.66
N VAL A 41 6.76 4.03 -8.00
CA VAL A 41 5.76 4.96 -8.55
C VAL A 41 5.36 6.02 -7.53
N HIS A 42 5.29 5.67 -6.24
CA HIS A 42 4.98 6.63 -5.19
C HIS A 42 6.10 7.68 -5.05
N VAL A 43 7.36 7.26 -5.05
CA VAL A 43 8.52 8.15 -5.03
C VAL A 43 8.54 9.04 -6.28
N TRP A 44 8.20 8.49 -7.45
CA TRP A 44 8.06 9.28 -8.68
C TRP A 44 6.93 10.32 -8.56
N SER A 45 5.81 9.96 -7.95
CA SER A 45 4.68 10.87 -7.70
C SER A 45 5.11 12.02 -6.80
N ILE A 46 5.74 11.72 -5.65
CA ILE A 46 6.24 12.72 -4.71
C ILE A 46 7.23 13.67 -5.40
N ARG A 47 8.18 13.13 -6.19
CA ARG A 47 9.13 13.93 -6.97
C ARG A 47 8.45 14.80 -8.02
N THR A 48 7.37 14.33 -8.63
CA THR A 48 6.63 15.05 -9.67
C THR A 48 5.82 16.21 -9.09
N LEU A 49 5.23 16.06 -7.90
CA LEU A 49 4.59 17.18 -7.21
C LEU A 49 5.62 18.22 -6.74
N GLY A 50 6.80 17.79 -6.29
CA GLY A 50 7.86 18.69 -5.85
C GLY A 50 7.37 19.70 -4.81
N ARG A 51 7.54 21.01 -5.06
CA ARG A 51 7.09 22.10 -4.18
C ARG A 51 5.56 22.23 -4.04
N HIS A 52 4.78 21.51 -4.84
CA HIS A 52 3.31 21.46 -4.74
C HIS A 52 2.81 20.30 -3.88
N PHE A 53 3.71 19.47 -3.31
CA PHE A 53 3.33 18.42 -2.36
C PHE A 53 3.04 19.01 -0.99
N THR A 54 1.77 19.04 -0.59
CA THR A 54 1.35 19.37 0.78
C THR A 54 0.76 18.14 1.46
N PHE A 55 1.24 17.80 2.66
CA PHE A 55 0.65 16.73 3.48
C PHE A 55 -0.77 17.07 3.97
N GLU A 56 -1.06 18.36 4.10
CA GLU A 56 -2.41 18.89 4.28
C GLU A 56 -3.02 19.27 2.93
N VAL A 57 -4.35 19.18 2.83
CA VAL A 57 -5.13 19.62 1.65
C VAL A 57 -5.20 21.15 1.66
N THR A 58 -4.05 21.81 1.66
CA THR A 58 -3.92 23.26 1.76
C THR A 58 -3.53 23.78 0.39
N ILE A 59 -4.48 24.47 -0.23
CA ILE A 59 -4.31 25.02 -1.57
C ILE A 59 -3.41 26.23 -1.44
N LEU A 60 -2.16 26.12 -1.89
CA LEU A 60 -1.27 27.27 -1.95
C LEU A 60 -1.85 28.35 -2.89
N PRO A 61 -1.65 29.64 -2.60
CA PRO A 61 -1.94 30.70 -3.57
C PRO A 61 -1.13 30.42 -4.86
N ASN A 62 -1.81 30.38 -6.01
CA ASN A 62 -1.32 29.95 -7.34
C ASN A 62 -1.14 28.43 -7.56
N HIS A 63 -1.87 27.58 -6.84
CA HIS A 63 -1.88 26.14 -7.13
C HIS A 63 -2.38 25.89 -8.57
N ARG A 64 -1.57 25.19 -9.38
CA ARG A 64 -1.93 24.72 -10.73
C ARG A 64 -2.03 23.21 -10.73
N VAL A 65 -2.81 22.66 -11.66
CA VAL A 65 -2.94 21.21 -11.78
C VAL A 65 -1.65 20.62 -12.36
N VAL A 66 -0.96 19.82 -11.54
CA VAL A 66 0.18 19.02 -12.00
C VAL A 66 -0.33 17.90 -12.89
N SER A 67 0.04 17.93 -14.17
CA SER A 67 -0.41 16.97 -15.19
C SER A 67 0.76 16.26 -15.88
N SER A 68 1.91 16.15 -15.20
CA SER A 68 3.11 15.45 -15.68
C SER A 68 3.37 14.16 -14.90
N GLY A 69 4.24 13.30 -15.43
CA GLY A 69 4.65 12.07 -14.76
C GLY A 69 3.47 11.12 -14.49
N PRO A 70 3.35 10.52 -13.28
CA PRO A 70 2.28 9.55 -13.00
C PRO A 70 0.88 10.17 -13.03
N TYR A 71 0.78 11.50 -12.91
CA TYR A 71 -0.47 12.26 -12.96
C TYR A 71 -1.09 12.34 -14.36
N THR A 72 -0.38 11.91 -15.43
CA THR A 72 -0.99 11.75 -16.76
C THR A 72 -1.84 10.49 -16.88
N TYR A 73 -1.60 9.49 -16.01
CA TYR A 73 -2.27 8.20 -16.09
C TYR A 73 -3.45 8.11 -15.12
N VAL A 74 -3.28 8.61 -13.89
CA VAL A 74 -4.30 8.58 -12.83
C VAL A 74 -4.24 9.85 -12.00
N ARG A 75 -5.37 10.30 -11.47
CA ARG A 75 -5.45 11.54 -10.68
C ARG A 75 -4.82 11.42 -9.29
N HIS A 76 -4.86 10.24 -8.67
CA HIS A 76 -4.32 10.03 -7.32
C HIS A 76 -3.34 8.84 -7.26
N PRO A 77 -2.19 8.91 -7.94
CA PRO A 77 -1.23 7.81 -7.99
C PRO A 77 -0.71 7.42 -6.61
N GLY A 78 -0.52 8.39 -5.70
CA GLY A 78 -0.06 8.12 -4.33
C GLY A 78 -1.03 7.26 -3.51
N TYR A 79 -2.34 7.51 -3.61
CA TYR A 79 -3.35 6.69 -2.92
C TYR A 79 -3.42 5.28 -3.48
N THR A 80 -3.30 5.13 -4.81
CA THR A 80 -3.22 3.81 -5.45
C THR A 80 -2.00 3.04 -4.98
N CYS A 81 -0.82 3.67 -4.98
CA CYS A 81 0.41 3.03 -4.52
C CYS A 81 0.32 2.62 -3.04
N THR A 82 -0.26 3.47 -2.20
CA THR A 82 -0.45 3.18 -0.77
C THR A 82 -1.39 1.98 -0.58
N ASN A 83 -2.51 1.92 -1.31
CA ASN A 83 -3.41 0.77 -1.27
C ASN A 83 -2.75 -0.51 -1.80
N SER A 84 -1.93 -0.43 -2.85
CA SER A 84 -1.15 -1.57 -3.35
C SER A 84 -0.13 -2.08 -2.33
N ILE A 85 0.53 -1.18 -1.59
CA ILE A 85 1.44 -1.56 -0.50
C ILE A 85 0.68 -2.26 0.62
N ILE A 86 -0.48 -1.73 1.03
CA ILE A 86 -1.33 -2.36 2.05
C ILE A 86 -1.76 -3.76 1.62
N LEU A 87 -2.18 -3.93 0.36
CA LEU A 87 -2.54 -5.24 -0.18
C LEU A 87 -1.35 -6.20 -0.16
N GLY A 88 -0.15 -5.74 -0.55
CA GLY A 88 1.08 -6.53 -0.46
C GLY A 88 1.39 -6.99 0.97
N THR A 89 1.23 -6.09 1.95
CA THR A 89 1.39 -6.41 3.37
C THR A 89 0.41 -7.49 3.83
N LEU A 90 -0.88 -7.38 3.48
CA LEU A 90 -1.88 -8.40 3.81
C LEU A 90 -1.54 -9.75 3.16
N LEU A 91 -1.05 -9.75 1.92
CA LEU A 91 -0.64 -10.97 1.22
C LEU A 91 0.54 -11.66 1.89
N VAL A 92 1.57 -10.91 2.29
CA VAL A 92 2.79 -11.46 2.91
C VAL A 92 2.57 -11.89 4.36
N VAL A 93 1.87 -11.07 5.14
CA VAL A 93 1.81 -11.23 6.60
C VAL A 93 0.63 -12.12 7.01
N SER A 94 -0.57 -11.76 6.58
CA SER A 94 -1.82 -12.33 7.13
C SER A 94 -2.38 -13.45 6.25
N LEU A 95 -2.22 -13.36 4.94
CA LEU A 95 -2.81 -14.32 3.99
C LEU A 95 -1.86 -15.46 3.64
N ASN A 96 -0.53 -15.25 3.61
CA ASN A 96 0.42 -16.27 3.20
C ASN A 96 0.49 -17.47 4.18
N PRO A 97 0.06 -18.69 3.78
CA PRO A 97 0.17 -19.89 4.61
C PRO A 97 1.61 -20.27 4.95
N THR A 98 2.56 -19.96 4.07
CA THR A 98 4.00 -20.21 4.29
C THR A 98 4.69 -19.05 5.01
N GLY A 99 3.96 -17.98 5.31
CA GLY A 99 4.49 -16.80 5.99
C GLY A 99 4.82 -17.10 7.45
N TYR A 100 5.66 -16.25 8.04
CA TYR A 100 6.15 -16.41 9.40
C TYR A 100 5.03 -16.61 10.45
N LEU A 101 3.96 -15.82 10.41
CA LEU A 101 2.88 -15.89 11.40
C LEU A 101 2.20 -17.27 11.44
N LYS A 102 1.92 -17.86 10.26
CA LYS A 102 1.25 -19.16 10.13
C LYS A 102 2.20 -20.34 10.21
N SER A 103 3.37 -20.26 9.58
CA SER A 103 4.36 -21.35 9.58
C SER A 103 5.01 -21.56 10.94
N CYS A 104 5.18 -20.50 11.73
CA CYS A 104 5.71 -20.59 13.09
C CYS A 104 4.64 -20.63 14.17
N GLY A 105 3.36 -20.70 13.80
CA GLY A 105 2.25 -20.85 14.73
C GLY A 105 2.11 -19.68 15.70
N VAL A 106 2.53 -18.47 15.31
CA VAL A 106 2.60 -17.31 16.21
C VAL A 106 1.20 -16.90 16.67
N THR A 107 0.24 -16.90 15.73
CA THR A 107 -1.16 -16.62 16.01
C THR A 107 -1.86 -17.75 16.77
N GLU A 108 -1.34 -18.97 16.67
CA GLU A 108 -1.86 -20.19 17.30
C GLU A 108 -1.33 -20.33 18.74
N THR A 109 -0.17 -19.74 19.04
CA THR A 109 0.48 -19.77 20.36
C THR A 109 -0.31 -18.99 21.40
N SER A 110 -0.97 -17.89 21.01
CA SER A 110 -1.75 -17.07 21.93
C SER A 110 -2.93 -16.38 21.27
N SER A 111 -4.09 -16.49 21.91
CA SER A 111 -5.30 -15.77 21.52
C SER A 111 -5.09 -14.27 21.42
N ILE A 112 -4.20 -13.68 22.25
CA ILE A 112 -3.94 -12.23 22.19
C ILE A 112 -3.26 -11.83 20.89
N LEU A 113 -2.27 -12.61 20.44
CA LEU A 113 -1.53 -12.32 19.20
C LEU A 113 -2.43 -12.48 17.98
N LYS A 114 -3.31 -13.48 17.98
CA LYS A 114 -4.34 -13.65 16.96
C LYS A 114 -5.28 -12.44 16.87
N TRP A 115 -5.77 -11.95 18.01
CA TRP A 115 -6.63 -10.77 18.03
C TRP A 115 -5.89 -9.51 17.55
N LEU A 116 -4.62 -9.34 17.94
CA LEU A 116 -3.79 -8.22 17.47
C LEU A 116 -3.58 -8.26 15.95
N ASP A 117 -3.30 -9.43 15.38
CA ASP A 117 -3.18 -9.64 13.93
C ASP A 117 -4.48 -9.29 13.20
N HIS A 118 -5.62 -9.81 13.67
CA HIS A 118 -6.93 -9.47 13.10
C HIS A 118 -7.28 -7.98 13.24
N LEU A 119 -6.97 -7.35 14.38
CA LEU A 119 -7.20 -5.91 14.57
C LEU A 119 -6.34 -5.07 13.62
N TRP A 120 -5.09 -5.48 13.41
CA TRP A 120 -4.20 -4.86 12.44
C TRP A 120 -4.74 -4.98 11.01
N ASP A 121 -5.21 -6.15 10.60
CA ASP A 121 -5.83 -6.36 9.29
C ASP A 121 -7.09 -5.50 9.09
N VAL A 122 -7.96 -5.45 10.10
CA VAL A 122 -9.16 -4.59 10.07
C VAL A 122 -8.78 -3.12 9.96
N TRP A 123 -7.75 -2.69 10.69
CA TRP A 123 -7.22 -1.34 10.60
C TRP A 123 -6.68 -1.02 9.20
N LEU A 124 -5.93 -1.93 8.59
CA LEU A 124 -5.41 -1.77 7.22
C LEU A 124 -6.54 -1.63 6.19
N VAL A 125 -7.59 -2.46 6.28
CA VAL A 125 -8.77 -2.36 5.41
C VAL A 125 -9.51 -1.04 5.64
N TYR A 126 -9.62 -0.59 6.89
CA TYR A 126 -10.19 0.72 7.22
C TYR A 126 -9.39 1.85 6.58
N VAL A 127 -8.05 1.83 6.70
CA VAL A 127 -7.16 2.81 6.08
C VAL A 127 -7.35 2.86 4.56
N CYS A 128 -7.41 1.71 3.87
CA CYS A 128 -7.70 1.66 2.43
C CYS A 128 -9.00 2.40 2.08
N LYS A 129 -10.08 2.16 2.84
CA LYS A 129 -11.37 2.86 2.63
C LYS A 129 -11.24 4.37 2.85
N LYS A 130 -10.57 4.79 3.93
CA LYS A 130 -10.35 6.21 4.23
C LYS A 130 -9.48 6.91 3.18
N LEU A 131 -8.50 6.23 2.59
CA LEU A 131 -7.69 6.77 1.50
C LEU A 131 -8.50 6.99 0.23
N VAL A 132 -9.37 6.04 -0.11
CA VAL A 132 -10.30 6.20 -1.25
C VAL A 132 -11.19 7.42 -0.99
N GLU A 133 -11.87 7.46 0.16
CA GLU A 133 -12.73 8.59 0.55
C GLU A 133 -11.98 9.93 0.53
N ARG A 134 -10.74 9.96 1.00
CA ARG A 134 -9.89 11.15 0.95
C ARG A 134 -9.65 11.62 -0.49
N GLY A 135 -9.38 10.72 -1.43
CA GLY A 135 -9.30 11.07 -2.85
C GLY A 135 -10.61 11.59 -3.45
N TRP A 136 -11.76 11.18 -2.90
CA TRP A 136 -13.05 11.79 -3.26
C TRP A 136 -13.16 13.23 -2.78
N VAL A 137 -12.88 13.47 -1.51
CA VAL A 137 -12.94 14.79 -0.87
C VAL A 137 -11.94 15.75 -1.53
N GLU A 138 -10.72 15.31 -1.79
CA GLU A 138 -9.68 16.10 -2.43
C GLU A 138 -10.11 16.54 -3.84
N GLY A 139 -10.63 15.62 -4.67
CA GLY A 139 -11.14 15.97 -5.98
C GLY A 139 -12.33 16.93 -5.96
N ALA A 140 -13.18 16.87 -4.93
CA ALA A 140 -14.28 17.82 -4.73
C ALA A 140 -13.75 19.21 -4.34
N ASN A 141 -12.72 19.27 -3.49
CA ASN A 141 -12.07 20.51 -3.10
C ASN A 141 -11.32 21.16 -4.27
N LEU A 142 -10.60 20.37 -5.07
CA LEU A 142 -9.92 20.86 -6.28
C LEU A 142 -10.91 21.42 -7.30
N LYS A 143 -12.08 20.77 -7.48
CA LYS A 143 -13.16 21.31 -8.32
C LYS A 143 -13.67 22.67 -7.81
N LYS A 144 -13.86 22.82 -6.49
CA LYS A 144 -14.34 24.07 -5.89
C LYS A 144 -13.35 25.22 -6.07
N THR A 145 -12.04 24.94 -6.04
CA THR A 145 -11.02 25.98 -6.05
C THR A 145 -10.46 26.30 -7.44
N LEU A 146 -10.23 25.28 -8.27
CA LEU A 146 -9.63 25.46 -9.61
C LEU A 146 -10.68 25.50 -10.74
N GLY A 147 -11.93 25.11 -10.45
CA GLY A 147 -13.05 25.21 -11.37
C GLY A 147 -12.76 24.60 -12.75
N LYS A 148 -12.59 25.47 -13.76
CA LYS A 148 -12.39 25.09 -15.16
C LYS A 148 -11.10 24.30 -15.40
N GLU A 149 -9.99 24.67 -14.75
CA GLU A 149 -8.69 24.00 -14.92
C GLU A 149 -8.76 22.53 -14.45
N TRP A 150 -9.45 22.29 -13.34
CA TRP A 150 -9.67 20.94 -12.82
C TRP A 150 -10.58 20.11 -13.72
N GLU A 151 -11.63 20.71 -14.29
CA GLU A 151 -12.53 20.03 -15.22
C GLU A 151 -11.80 19.62 -16.51
N GLU A 152 -10.96 20.50 -17.08
CA GLU A 152 -10.12 20.18 -18.24
C GLU A 152 -9.14 19.04 -17.95
N TYR A 153 -8.51 19.06 -16.78
CA TYR A 153 -7.65 17.95 -16.34
C TYR A 153 -8.43 16.65 -16.13
N ARG A 154 -9.62 16.71 -15.53
CA ARG A 154 -10.47 15.54 -15.28
C ARG A 154 -10.87 14.85 -16.58
N VAL A 155 -11.16 15.64 -17.62
CA VAL A 155 -11.46 15.12 -18.96
C VAL A 155 -10.24 14.47 -19.58
N ARG A 156 -9.05 15.08 -19.44
CA ARG A 156 -7.78 14.53 -19.97
C ARG A 156 -7.37 13.24 -19.24
N VAL A 157 -7.56 13.19 -17.93
CA VAL A 157 -7.18 12.06 -17.06
C VAL A 157 -8.43 11.58 -16.34
N PRO A 158 -9.30 10.80 -17.02
CA PRO A 158 -10.59 10.35 -16.46
C PRO A 158 -10.41 9.35 -15.30
N LYS A 159 -9.28 8.63 -15.27
CA LYS A 159 -8.98 7.57 -14.31
C LYS A 159 -8.60 8.14 -12.95
N ARG A 160 -9.25 7.65 -11.89
CA ARG A 160 -9.05 8.20 -10.53
C ARG A 160 -7.92 7.52 -9.76
N PHE A 161 -7.97 6.20 -9.69
CA PHE A 161 -7.08 5.38 -8.85
C PHE A 161 -6.37 4.31 -9.69
N ILE A 162 -7.11 3.46 -10.40
CA ILE A 162 -6.52 2.33 -11.12
C ILE A 162 -6.44 2.66 -12.61
N PRO A 163 -5.28 2.46 -13.27
CA PRO A 163 -5.20 2.49 -14.72
C PRO A 163 -6.17 1.46 -15.32
N ASP A 164 -7.06 1.89 -16.22
CA ASP A 164 -7.98 1.04 -17.01
C ASP A 164 -9.30 0.62 -16.34
N ILE A 165 -9.58 1.10 -15.12
CA ILE A 165 -10.91 0.99 -14.49
C ILE A 165 -11.50 2.41 -14.35
N ILE A 166 -12.70 2.62 -14.91
CA ILE A 166 -13.41 3.92 -14.97
C ILE A 166 -14.00 4.29 -13.61
#